data_AF-A0A373I8J2-F1
#
_entry.id   AF-A0A373I8J2-F1
#
_cell.length_a   1.000
_cell.length_b   1.000
_cell.length_c   1.000
_cell.angle_alpha   90.00
_cell.angle_beta   90.00
_cell.angle_gamma   90.00
#
_symmetry.space_group_name_H-M   'P 1'
#
loop_
_entity.id
_entity.type
_entity.pdbx_description
1 polymer ?
#
loop_
_entity_poly.entity_id
_entity_poly.type
_entity_poly.pdbx_seq_one_letter_code
_entity_poly.pdbx_strand_id
1 'polypeptide(L)'
;MYQLLIKTFVRDYKNTEDAHVREQYGTVCSIISIVCNIVLVVFKLIFGTLVHSVSIVADGYNNLSDAGSNIATFFGFKLANKHPDAEHPYGHGRFEYITGLGISFLIILVGLMSLKDAVLKLFNPEAVKFSVPALIALIFSVLVKIWMGYFNRKAGKEINSTALEAAAQDSMNDVMATSATIVALVASLVTDLPVDSLIGAAVSVVVVISGISIAKSTIDPLLGIKPDPETIKEIEDYLMSYDCVMGIHDLMMHDYGPGRRYLTVHCEVDASIDMMTTHDEIDNIERAMMEKFHILTTIHMDPIDIHDTLTNELRDKVTSIVETIDSSLSIHDFRIVTGPTHTNLVFDVLMKDDKYSKKELNKLITSKVKEMNTTYYCVINFEYSFV
;
A
#
# COMPACT_ATOMS: atom_id res chain seq x y z
N MET A 1 16.61 -10.46 28.46
CA MET A 1 15.38 -9.65 28.29
C MET A 1 14.57 -10.07 27.07
N TYR A 2 15.15 -10.10 25.85
CA TYR A 2 14.46 -10.54 24.62
C TYR A 2 13.65 -11.84 24.78
N GLN A 3 14.33 -12.96 25.09
CA GLN A 3 13.67 -14.27 25.24
C GLN A 3 12.62 -14.30 26.36
N LEU A 4 12.80 -13.49 27.40
CA LEU A 4 11.86 -13.43 28.51
C LEU A 4 10.56 -12.73 28.07
N LEU A 5 10.66 -11.61 27.35
CA LEU A 5 9.49 -10.88 26.85
C LEU A 5 8.73 -11.72 25.82
N ILE A 6 9.43 -12.31 24.85
CA ILE A 6 8.82 -13.17 23.84
C ILE A 6 8.14 -14.39 24.46
N LYS A 7 8.82 -15.11 25.36
CA LYS A 7 8.23 -16.28 26.05
C LYS A 7 7.00 -15.92 26.91
N THR A 8 6.94 -14.68 27.40
CA THR A 8 5.84 -14.24 28.27
C THR A 8 4.61 -13.82 27.46
N PHE A 9 4.81 -13.14 26.33
CA PHE A 9 3.73 -12.52 25.57
C PHE A 9 3.33 -13.26 24.30
N VAL A 10 4.20 -14.12 23.75
CA VAL A 10 3.92 -14.91 22.55
C VAL A 10 3.65 -16.37 22.95
N ARG A 11 2.45 -16.86 22.63
CA ARG A 11 2.09 -18.27 22.85
C ARG A 11 2.72 -19.11 21.74
N ASP A 12 3.20 -20.28 22.12
CA ASP A 12 3.90 -21.20 21.19
C ASP A 12 5.03 -20.53 20.38
N TYR A 13 5.77 -19.62 21.02
CA TYR A 13 6.79 -18.76 20.40
C TYR A 13 7.87 -19.46 19.56
N LYS A 14 7.98 -20.79 19.64
CA LYS A 14 8.92 -21.59 18.84
C LYS A 14 8.38 -21.92 17.44
N ASN A 15 7.07 -21.92 17.26
CA ASN A 15 6.43 -22.19 15.98
C ASN A 15 6.38 -20.92 15.14
N THR A 16 7.56 -20.44 14.71
CA THR A 16 7.71 -19.14 14.05
C THR A 16 7.21 -19.12 12.59
N GLU A 17 6.83 -20.28 12.04
CA GLU A 17 6.20 -20.39 10.72
C GLU A 17 4.68 -20.21 10.78
N ASP A 18 4.07 -20.40 11.95
CA ASP A 18 2.63 -20.20 12.14
C ASP A 18 2.24 -18.72 12.03
N ALA A 19 1.24 -18.42 11.21
CA ALA A 19 0.82 -17.06 10.92
C ALA A 19 0.36 -16.29 12.17
N HIS A 20 -0.32 -16.97 13.11
CA HIS A 20 -0.80 -16.35 14.34
C HIS A 20 0.35 -16.08 15.33
N VAL A 21 1.34 -16.97 15.39
CA VAL A 21 2.55 -16.74 16.19
C VAL A 21 3.33 -15.55 15.62
N ARG A 22 3.52 -15.49 14.29
CA ARG A 22 4.18 -14.36 13.61
C ARG A 22 3.50 -13.02 13.90
N GLU A 23 2.16 -13.00 13.86
CA GLU A 23 1.35 -11.83 14.22
C GLU A 23 1.64 -11.38 15.66
N GLN A 24 1.61 -12.31 16.63
CA GLN A 24 1.90 -12.01 18.04
C GLN A 24 3.31 -11.44 18.25
N TYR A 25 4.32 -11.98 17.56
CA TYR A 25 5.67 -11.40 17.55
C TYR A 25 5.65 -9.95 17.07
N GLY A 26 4.99 -9.68 15.94
CA GLY A 26 4.83 -8.34 15.39
C GLY A 26 4.17 -7.39 16.38
N THR A 27 3.02 -7.78 16.96
CA THR A 27 2.28 -6.96 17.93
C THR A 27 3.13 -6.59 19.14
N VAL A 28 3.83 -7.57 19.73
CA VAL A 28 4.67 -7.32 20.91
C VAL A 28 5.82 -6.37 20.59
N CYS A 29 6.51 -6.58 19.47
CA CYS A 29 7.59 -5.70 19.01
C CYS A 29 7.11 -4.27 18.77
N SER A 30 5.94 -4.11 18.13
CA SER A 30 5.34 -2.80 17.86
C SER A 30 4.94 -2.08 19.14
N ILE A 31 4.28 -2.76 20.09
CA ILE A 31 3.88 -2.15 21.38
C ILE A 31 5.11 -1.67 22.16
N ILE A 32 6.16 -2.51 22.25
CA ILE A 32 7.40 -2.13 22.92
C ILE A 32 8.02 -0.91 22.23
N SER A 33 8.07 -0.90 20.90
CA SER A 33 8.64 0.21 20.13
C SER A 33 7.85 1.51 20.32
N ILE A 34 6.51 1.46 20.35
CA ILE A 34 5.65 2.62 20.65
C ILE A 34 5.98 3.18 22.02
N VAL A 35 5.98 2.34 23.06
CA VAL A 35 6.20 2.79 24.44
C VAL A 35 7.58 3.42 24.58
N CYS A 36 8.62 2.78 24.02
CA CYS A 36 9.96 3.33 24.03
C CYS A 36 10.04 4.68 23.30
N ASN A 37 9.48 4.79 22.09
CA ASN A 37 9.49 6.04 21.34
C ASN A 37 8.75 7.16 22.08
N ILE A 38 7.58 6.90 22.68
CA ILE A 38 6.86 7.91 23.47
C ILE A 38 7.72 8.40 24.66
N VAL A 39 8.39 7.48 25.36
CA VAL A 39 9.29 7.84 26.46
C VAL A 39 10.44 8.72 25.96
N LEU A 40 11.05 8.37 24.82
CA LEU A 40 12.14 9.14 24.23
C LEU A 40 11.69 10.53 23.76
N VAL A 41 10.50 10.63 23.15
CA VAL A 41 9.89 11.91 22.76
C VAL A 41 9.77 12.83 23.97
N VAL A 42 9.19 12.34 25.07
CA VAL A 42 9.01 13.14 26.29
C VAL A 42 10.36 13.65 26.81
N PHE A 43 11.37 12.78 26.92
CA PHE A 43 12.69 13.19 27.38
C PHE A 43 13.36 14.20 26.44
N LYS A 44 13.39 13.93 25.14
CA LYS A 44 14.04 14.81 24.16
C LYS A 44 13.37 16.17 24.11
N LEU A 45 12.04 16.24 24.06
CA LEU A 45 11.34 17.52 24.01
C LEU A 45 11.56 18.34 25.28
N ILE A 46 11.48 17.73 26.47
CA ILE A 46 11.74 18.43 27.73
C ILE A 46 13.17 18.99 27.77
N PHE A 47 14.17 18.12 27.56
CA PHE A 47 15.57 18.54 27.69
C PHE A 47 16.02 19.46 26.54
N GLY A 48 15.52 19.23 25.33
CA GLY A 48 15.80 20.07 24.15
C GLY A 48 15.29 21.50 24.33
N THR A 49 14.07 21.67 24.84
CA THR A 49 13.54 23.00 25.16
C THR A 49 14.31 23.67 26.30
N LEU A 50 14.64 22.93 27.37
CA LEU A 50 15.39 23.48 28.51
C LEU A 50 16.79 23.98 28.14
N VAL A 51 17.46 23.30 27.18
CA VAL A 51 18.81 23.68 26.73
C VAL A 51 18.82 24.59 25.50
N HIS A 52 17.64 24.96 24.98
CA HIS A 52 17.45 25.74 23.75
C HIS A 52 18.03 25.09 22.48
N SER A 53 18.15 23.76 22.47
CA SER A 53 18.70 22.99 21.35
C SER A 53 17.62 22.63 20.34
N VAL A 54 17.80 23.06 19.09
CA VAL A 54 16.90 22.72 17.99
C VAL A 54 17.16 21.30 17.51
N SER A 55 18.41 20.83 17.55
CA SER A 55 18.72 19.46 17.13
C SER A 55 18.08 18.40 18.03
N ILE A 56 18.07 18.60 19.35
CA ILE A 56 17.41 17.69 20.29
C ILE A 56 15.89 17.69 20.08
N VAL A 57 15.30 18.86 19.86
CA VAL A 57 13.85 19.00 19.62
C VAL A 57 13.45 18.32 18.31
N ALA A 58 14.18 18.55 17.22
CA ALA A 58 13.95 17.92 15.92
C ALA A 58 14.07 16.39 16.00
N ASP A 59 15.09 15.88 16.71
CA ASP A 59 15.27 14.45 16.98
C ASP A 59 14.12 13.87 17.83
N GLY A 60 13.60 14.65 18.79
CA GLY A 60 12.37 14.32 19.52
C GLY A 60 11.16 14.18 18.60
N TYR A 61 11.01 15.08 17.63
CA TYR A 61 9.93 14.99 16.64
C TYR A 61 10.10 13.85 15.64
N ASN A 62 11.34 13.44 15.34
CA ASN A 62 11.57 12.22 14.56
C ASN A 62 10.99 11.00 15.30
N ASN A 63 11.28 10.85 16.59
CA ASN A 63 10.71 9.75 17.36
C ASN A 63 9.20 9.88 17.60
N LEU A 64 8.66 11.11 17.52
CA LEU A 64 7.21 11.32 17.51
C LEU A 64 6.60 10.85 16.19
N SER A 65 7.30 10.99 15.06
CA SER A 65 6.89 10.42 13.77
C SER A 65 6.84 8.89 13.83
N ASP A 66 7.84 8.26 14.45
CA ASP A 66 7.89 6.80 14.61
C ASP A 66 6.74 6.32 15.52
N ALA A 67 6.52 7.00 16.65
CA ALA A 67 5.41 6.71 17.54
C ALA A 67 4.06 6.94 16.85
N GLY A 68 3.93 8.06 16.13
CA GLY A 68 2.74 8.46 15.40
C GLY A 68 2.34 7.45 14.33
N SER A 69 3.29 6.95 13.56
CA SER A 69 3.05 5.90 12.55
C SER A 69 2.49 4.64 13.19
N ASN A 70 3.10 4.19 14.29
CA ASN A 70 2.63 3.00 14.99
C ASN A 70 1.29 3.21 15.73
N ILE A 71 1.03 4.43 16.22
CA ILE A 71 -0.26 4.84 16.79
C ILE A 71 -1.34 4.87 15.70
N ALA A 72 -1.03 5.41 14.51
CA ALA A 72 -1.92 5.41 13.35
C ALA A 72 -2.31 3.97 12.98
N THR A 73 -1.33 3.06 12.93
CA THR A 73 -1.59 1.63 12.74
C THR A 73 -2.46 1.06 13.87
N PHE A 74 -2.10 1.29 15.14
CA PHE A 74 -2.82 0.70 16.28
C PHE A 74 -4.28 1.19 16.42
N PHE A 75 -4.52 2.50 16.35
CA PHE A 75 -5.88 3.06 16.38
C PHE A 75 -6.62 2.86 15.07
N GLY A 76 -5.89 2.88 13.95
CA GLY A 76 -6.38 2.54 12.63
C GLY A 76 -7.03 1.17 12.64
N PHE A 77 -6.35 0.14 13.15
CA PHE A 77 -6.93 -1.20 13.31
C PHE A 77 -8.21 -1.20 14.16
N LYS A 78 -8.23 -0.47 15.28
CA LYS A 78 -9.39 -0.48 16.19
C LYS A 78 -10.62 0.20 15.58
N LEU A 79 -10.45 1.33 14.88
CA LEU A 79 -11.54 2.00 14.17
C LEU A 79 -11.92 1.28 12.87
N ALA A 80 -10.93 0.75 12.14
CA ALA A 80 -11.12 -0.05 10.94
C ALA A 80 -11.92 -1.32 11.22
N ASN A 81 -11.78 -1.93 12.40
CA ASN A 81 -12.54 -3.11 12.80
C ASN A 81 -14.01 -2.83 13.17
N LYS A 82 -14.47 -1.57 13.09
CA LYS A 82 -15.91 -1.31 13.16
C LYS A 82 -16.60 -1.94 11.96
N HIS A 83 -17.57 -2.80 12.23
CA HIS A 83 -18.39 -3.44 11.20
C HIS A 83 -19.11 -2.39 10.33
N PRO A 84 -19.47 -2.74 9.08
CA PRO A 84 -20.35 -1.91 8.25
C PRO A 84 -21.59 -1.45 9.00
N ASP A 85 -22.00 -0.21 8.75
CA ASP A 85 -23.25 0.36 9.23
C ASP A 85 -24.02 1.03 8.09
N ALA A 86 -25.21 1.55 8.39
CA ALA A 86 -26.11 2.11 7.37
C ALA A 86 -25.51 3.32 6.63
N GLU A 87 -24.61 4.06 7.26
CA GLU A 87 -23.91 5.19 6.63
C GLU A 87 -22.66 4.73 5.86
N HIS A 88 -22.03 3.64 6.29
CA HIS A 88 -20.79 3.09 5.73
C HIS A 88 -20.94 1.59 5.40
N PRO A 89 -21.62 1.23 4.29
CA PRO A 89 -21.91 -0.17 3.94
C PRO A 89 -20.66 -0.99 3.58
N TYR A 90 -19.57 -0.34 3.17
CA TYR A 90 -18.26 -1.00 2.94
C TYR A 90 -17.39 -1.07 4.21
N GLY A 91 -17.90 -0.58 5.34
CA GLY A 91 -17.18 -0.52 6.61
C GLY A 91 -16.30 0.71 6.78
N HIS A 92 -15.50 0.68 7.85
CA HIS A 92 -14.71 1.81 8.31
C HIS A 92 -13.21 1.61 8.07
N GLY A 93 -12.81 0.64 7.23
CA GLY A 93 -11.40 0.26 7.06
C GLY A 93 -10.50 1.43 6.65
N ARG A 94 -10.95 2.27 5.71
CA ARG A 94 -10.20 3.46 5.26
C ARG A 94 -9.99 4.54 6.33
N PHE A 95 -10.65 4.48 7.49
CA PHE A 95 -10.35 5.39 8.59
C PHE A 95 -8.91 5.24 9.10
N GLU A 96 -8.33 4.04 9.00
CA GLU A 96 -6.91 3.83 9.28
C GLU A 96 -6.06 4.79 8.46
N TYR A 97 -6.27 4.82 7.14
CA TYR A 97 -5.56 5.72 6.26
C TYR A 97 -5.88 7.19 6.60
N ILE A 98 -7.14 7.57 6.77
CA ILE A 98 -7.49 8.98 7.12
C ILE A 98 -6.79 9.45 8.40
N THR A 99 -6.71 8.60 9.43
CA THR A 99 -6.00 8.94 10.67
C THR A 99 -4.49 9.04 10.48
N GLY A 100 -3.89 8.14 9.67
CA GLY A 100 -2.48 8.23 9.27
C GLY A 100 -2.15 9.54 8.56
N LEU A 101 -3.06 10.01 7.70
CA LEU A 101 -2.89 11.25 6.94
C LEU A 101 -2.94 12.49 7.87
N GLY A 102 -3.83 12.47 8.86
CA GLY A 102 -3.88 13.51 9.90
C GLY A 102 -2.58 13.58 10.70
N ILE A 103 -2.05 12.42 11.10
CA ILE A 103 -0.79 12.31 11.85
C ILE A 103 0.39 12.79 11.00
N SER A 104 0.47 12.37 9.73
CA SER A 104 1.53 12.81 8.82
C SER A 104 1.55 14.32 8.64
N PHE A 105 0.38 14.97 8.54
CA PHE A 105 0.29 16.42 8.44
C PHE A 105 0.86 17.13 9.68
N LEU A 106 0.56 16.63 10.88
CA LEU A 106 1.12 17.18 12.12
C LEU A 106 2.65 17.02 12.16
N ILE A 107 3.18 15.87 11.74
CA ILE A 107 4.62 15.61 11.68
C ILE A 107 5.30 16.58 10.69
N ILE A 108 4.73 16.76 9.49
CA ILE A 108 5.25 17.71 8.49
C ILE A 108 5.24 19.13 9.06
N LEU A 109 4.13 19.56 9.66
CA LEU A 109 4.00 20.90 10.26
C LEU A 109 5.10 21.15 11.28
N VAL A 110 5.29 20.22 12.21
CA VAL A 110 6.27 20.31 13.29
C VAL A 110 7.71 20.22 12.77
N GLY A 111 7.96 19.37 11.77
CA GLY A 111 9.25 19.31 11.06
C GLY A 111 9.58 20.62 10.35
N LEU A 112 8.62 21.25 9.69
CA LEU A 112 8.80 22.56 9.04
C LEU A 112 9.03 23.68 10.06
N MET A 113 8.33 23.67 11.20
CA MET A 113 8.58 24.61 12.30
C MET A 113 10.00 24.45 12.85
N SER A 114 10.44 23.21 13.09
CA SER A 114 11.79 22.91 13.57
C SER A 114 12.86 23.32 12.56
N LEU A 115 12.62 23.08 11.28
CA LEU A 115 13.52 23.50 10.20
C LEU A 115 13.62 25.03 10.14
N LYS A 116 12.49 25.73 10.24
CA LYS A 116 12.46 27.20 10.29
C LYS A 116 13.28 27.71 11.48
N ASP A 117 13.07 27.16 12.68
CA ASP A 117 13.80 27.57 13.88
C ASP A 117 15.30 27.30 13.75
N ALA A 118 15.69 26.13 13.21
CA ALA A 118 17.07 25.79 12.93
C ALA A 118 17.74 26.80 11.97
N VAL A 119 17.05 27.15 10.88
CA VAL A 119 17.54 28.13 9.90
C VAL A 119 17.65 29.53 10.52
N LEU A 120 16.65 29.96 11.30
CA LEU A 120 16.69 31.27 11.97
C LEU A 120 17.85 31.36 12.97
N LYS A 121 18.10 30.31 13.75
CA LYS A 121 19.23 30.23 14.68
C LYS A 121 20.59 30.07 13.98
N LEU A 122 20.62 29.79 12.68
CA LEU A 122 21.85 29.82 11.90
C LEU A 122 22.29 31.26 11.60
N PHE A 123 21.32 32.14 11.33
CA PHE A 123 21.57 33.57 11.07
C PHE A 123 21.61 34.43 12.34
N ASN A 124 20.88 34.03 13.38
CA ASN A 124 20.89 34.68 14.70
C ASN A 124 21.23 33.64 15.77
N PRO A 125 22.53 33.31 15.96
CA PRO A 125 22.93 32.26 16.88
C PRO A 125 22.47 32.53 18.32
N GLU A 126 21.73 31.57 18.86
CA GLU A 126 21.42 31.50 20.29
C GLU A 126 22.29 30.39 20.90
N ALA A 127 22.98 30.69 22.00
CA ALA A 127 23.88 29.72 22.63
C ALA A 127 23.10 28.56 23.24
N VAL A 128 23.41 27.33 22.80
CA VAL A 128 22.88 26.11 23.41
C VAL A 128 23.50 25.93 24.79
N LYS A 129 22.65 25.81 25.81
CA LYS A 129 23.11 25.66 27.19
C LYS A 129 23.49 24.21 27.44
N PHE A 130 24.78 23.94 27.57
CA PHE A 130 25.22 22.60 27.95
C PHE A 130 24.59 22.18 29.29
N SER A 131 24.05 20.96 29.33
CA SER A 131 23.38 20.40 30.51
C SER A 131 23.72 18.92 30.63
N VAL A 132 24.34 18.55 31.76
CA VAL A 132 24.65 17.15 32.07
C VAL A 132 23.38 16.28 32.08
N PRO A 133 22.25 16.71 32.67
CA PRO A 133 20.98 16.00 32.53
C PRO A 133 20.55 15.74 31.08
N ALA A 134 20.69 16.74 30.20
CA ALA A 134 20.34 16.58 28.78
C ALA A 134 21.27 15.58 28.07
N LEU A 135 22.57 15.63 28.35
CA LEU A 135 23.53 14.67 27.81
C LEU A 135 23.22 13.23 28.26
N ILE A 136 22.90 13.03 29.54
CA ILE A 136 22.50 11.73 30.07
C ILE A 136 21.22 11.22 29.39
N ALA A 137 20.24 12.10 29.17
CA ALA A 137 19.00 11.74 28.48
C ALA A 137 19.24 11.31 27.03
N LEU A 138 20.15 11.97 26.30
CA LEU A 138 20.50 11.59 24.93
C LEU A 138 21.27 10.26 24.88
N ILE A 139 22.23 10.04 25.79
CA ILE A 139 22.94 8.76 25.90
C ILE A 139 21.95 7.63 26.21
N PHE A 140 21.02 7.87 27.13
CA PHE A 140 19.94 6.93 27.42
C PHE A 140 19.10 6.65 26.16
N SER A 141 18.76 7.67 25.38
CA SER A 141 18.04 7.50 24.11
C SER A 141 18.80 6.62 23.11
N VAL A 142 20.10 6.82 22.97
CA VAL A 142 20.95 5.98 22.11
C VAL A 142 20.92 4.53 22.59
N LEU A 143 21.06 4.28 23.89
CA LEU A 143 21.02 2.93 24.44
C LEU A 143 19.67 2.24 24.22
N VAL A 144 18.56 2.98 24.40
CA VAL A 144 17.21 2.47 24.14
C VAL A 144 17.04 2.11 22.66
N LYS A 145 17.45 2.98 21.73
CA LYS A 145 17.35 2.72 20.28
C LYS A 145 18.27 1.58 19.82
N ILE A 146 19.48 1.45 20.38
CA ILE A 146 20.35 0.27 20.15
C ILE A 146 19.63 -1.00 20.60
N TRP A 147 19.05 -0.99 21.80
CA TRP A 147 18.31 -2.12 22.33
C TRP A 147 17.09 -2.46 21.49
N MET A 148 16.30 -1.47 21.07
CA MET A 148 15.17 -1.64 20.16
C MET A 148 15.59 -2.24 18.82
N GLY A 149 16.65 -1.71 18.21
CA GLY A 149 17.19 -2.24 16.96
C GLY A 149 17.64 -3.69 17.09
N TYR A 150 18.32 -4.04 18.18
CA TYR A 150 18.65 -5.44 18.45
C TYR A 150 17.40 -6.31 18.63
N PHE A 151 16.42 -5.84 19.41
CA PHE A 151 15.18 -6.56 19.70
C PHE A 151 14.39 -6.85 18.41
N ASN A 152 14.12 -5.81 17.61
CA ASN A 152 13.39 -5.91 16.34
C ASN A 152 14.17 -6.72 15.31
N ARG A 153 15.50 -6.58 15.22
CA ARG A 153 16.30 -7.35 14.26
C ARG A 153 16.30 -8.84 14.58
N LYS A 154 16.36 -9.18 15.88
CA LYS A 154 16.33 -10.56 16.31
C LYS A 154 14.96 -11.20 16.03
N ALA A 155 13.87 -10.52 16.39
CA ALA A 155 12.52 -10.98 16.07
C ALA A 155 12.30 -11.08 14.56
N GLY A 156 12.72 -10.07 13.78
CA GLY A 156 12.61 -10.06 12.33
C GLY A 156 13.27 -11.28 11.68
N LYS A 157 14.46 -11.66 12.13
CA LYS A 157 15.13 -12.88 11.66
C LYS A 157 14.45 -14.18 12.11
N GLU A 158 13.90 -14.22 13.32
CA GLU A 158 13.22 -15.42 13.83
C GLU A 158 11.91 -15.73 13.09
N ILE A 159 11.18 -14.70 12.65
CA ILE A 159 9.89 -14.85 11.93
C ILE A 159 9.95 -14.46 10.44
N ASN A 160 11.16 -14.29 9.87
CA ASN A 160 11.41 -13.83 8.51
C ASN A 160 10.54 -12.60 8.14
N SER A 161 10.53 -11.58 9.00
CA SER A 161 9.73 -10.37 8.84
C SER A 161 10.59 -9.20 8.38
N THR A 162 10.45 -8.85 7.11
CA THR A 162 11.06 -7.66 6.51
C THR A 162 10.63 -6.37 7.21
N ALA A 163 9.39 -6.31 7.70
CA ALA A 163 8.86 -5.17 8.45
C ALA A 163 9.62 -4.94 9.77
N LEU A 164 9.90 -6.00 10.53
CA LEU A 164 10.67 -5.89 11.78
C LEU A 164 12.15 -5.60 11.52
N GLU A 165 12.71 -6.09 10.41
CA GLU A 165 14.06 -5.71 10.00
C GLU A 165 14.14 -4.24 9.59
N ALA A 166 13.12 -3.70 8.92
CA ALA A 166 13.02 -2.28 8.61
C ALA A 166 12.91 -1.43 9.89
N ALA A 167 12.06 -1.83 10.85
CA ALA A 167 11.94 -1.15 12.14
C ALA A 167 13.26 -1.19 12.95
N ALA A 168 14.04 -2.26 12.80
CA ALA A 168 15.36 -2.33 13.39
C ALA A 168 16.35 -1.35 12.76
N GLN A 169 16.34 -1.26 11.43
CA GLN A 169 17.19 -0.32 10.69
C GLN A 169 16.83 1.13 11.01
N ASP A 170 15.53 1.43 11.10
CA ASP A 170 15.02 2.74 11.50
C ASP A 170 15.54 3.16 12.88
N SER A 171 15.47 2.23 13.85
CA SER A 171 16.06 2.45 15.18
C SER A 171 17.56 2.73 15.13
N MET A 172 18.30 2.17 14.16
CA MET A 172 19.74 2.47 13.99
C MET A 172 19.97 3.82 13.34
N ASN A 173 19.10 4.26 12.44
CA ASN A 173 19.15 5.61 11.88
C ASN A 173 18.94 6.66 12.98
N ASP A 174 18.03 6.41 13.93
CA ASP A 174 17.86 7.27 15.11
C ASP A 174 19.09 7.30 16.00
N VAL A 175 19.79 6.18 16.18
CA VAL A 175 21.06 6.18 16.91
C VAL A 175 22.05 7.13 16.26
N MET A 176 22.12 7.17 14.93
CA MET A 176 22.99 8.10 14.22
C MET A 176 22.52 9.56 14.40
N ALA A 177 21.22 9.82 14.27
CA ALA A 177 20.65 11.16 14.46
C ALA A 177 20.89 11.68 15.89
N THR A 178 20.55 10.91 16.92
CA THR A 178 20.78 11.27 18.32
C THR A 178 22.27 11.39 18.64
N SER A 179 23.14 10.57 18.04
CA SER A 179 24.59 10.71 18.22
C SER A 179 25.11 12.01 17.62
N ALA A 180 24.60 12.44 16.45
CA ALA A 180 24.92 13.73 15.87
C ALA A 180 24.47 14.88 16.80
N THR A 181 23.26 14.77 17.36
CA THR A 181 22.74 15.69 18.38
C THR A 181 23.63 15.77 19.63
N ILE A 182 24.14 14.64 20.12
CA ILE A 182 25.11 14.61 21.24
C ILE A 182 26.38 15.36 20.87
N VAL A 183 26.90 15.16 19.65
CA VAL A 183 28.09 15.88 19.16
C VAL A 183 27.83 17.39 19.13
N ALA A 184 26.67 17.84 18.65
CA ALA A 184 26.28 19.27 18.72
C ALA A 184 26.26 19.81 20.15
N LEU A 185 25.66 19.07 21.09
CA LEU A 185 25.58 19.48 22.49
C LEU A 185 26.96 19.55 23.14
N VAL A 186 27.86 18.61 22.87
CA VAL A 186 29.23 18.64 23.41
C VAL A 186 30.06 19.73 22.74
N ALA A 187 29.88 19.96 21.44
CA ALA A 187 30.57 21.02 20.71
C ALA A 187 30.26 22.41 21.28
N SER A 188 29.07 22.63 21.84
CA SER A 188 28.72 23.93 22.44
C SER A 188 29.57 24.32 23.66
N LEU A 189 30.37 23.38 24.23
CA LEU A 189 31.34 23.68 25.28
C LEU A 189 32.64 24.30 24.74
N VAL A 190 32.97 24.07 23.47
CA VAL A 190 34.28 24.40 22.88
C VAL A 190 34.20 25.36 21.71
N THR A 191 33.01 25.61 21.15
CA THR A 191 32.82 26.50 20.02
C THR A 191 31.52 27.29 20.12
N ASP A 192 31.56 28.54 19.64
CA ASP A 192 30.38 29.39 19.42
C ASP A 192 29.76 29.17 18.03
N LEU A 193 30.30 28.25 17.24
CA LEU A 193 29.72 27.89 15.94
C LEU A 193 28.31 27.30 16.14
N PRO A 194 27.35 27.61 15.25
CA PRO A 194 25.97 27.14 15.35
C PRO A 194 25.82 25.67 14.88
N VAL A 195 26.62 24.76 15.45
CA VAL A 195 26.64 23.33 15.12
C VAL A 195 25.27 22.68 15.38
N ASP A 196 24.63 23.05 16.49
CA ASP A 196 23.27 22.60 16.83
C ASP A 196 22.24 22.97 15.75
N SER A 197 22.28 24.20 15.25
CA SER A 197 21.38 24.67 14.20
C SER A 197 21.59 23.91 12.89
N LEU A 198 22.84 23.58 12.52
CA LEU A 198 23.14 22.79 11.32
C LEU A 198 22.61 21.36 11.44
N ILE A 199 22.86 20.70 12.57
CA ILE A 199 22.37 19.34 12.81
C ILE A 199 20.84 19.34 12.93
N GLY A 200 20.27 20.31 13.63
CA GLY A 200 18.82 20.47 13.75
C GLY A 200 18.12 20.71 12.42
N ALA A 201 18.73 21.48 11.52
CA ALA A 201 18.20 21.64 10.16
C ALA A 201 18.22 20.31 9.39
N ALA A 202 19.34 19.57 9.45
CA ALA A 202 19.46 18.27 8.79
C ALA A 202 18.43 17.25 9.32
N VAL A 203 18.30 17.13 10.64
CA VAL A 203 17.32 16.24 11.29
C VAL A 203 15.89 16.67 10.95
N SER A 204 15.60 17.97 10.95
CA SER A 204 14.26 18.48 10.60
C SER A 204 13.88 18.16 9.15
N VAL A 205 14.83 18.21 8.21
CA VAL A 205 14.59 17.76 6.82
C VAL A 205 14.23 16.29 6.77
N VAL A 206 14.94 15.43 7.53
CA VAL A 206 14.60 14.01 7.65
C VAL A 206 13.18 13.83 8.18
N VAL A 207 12.79 14.55 9.24
CA VAL A 207 11.42 14.50 9.79
C VAL A 207 10.37 14.88 8.75
N VAL A 208 10.61 15.94 7.96
CA VAL A 208 9.68 16.35 6.89
C VAL A 208 9.57 15.27 5.81
N ILE A 209 10.68 14.69 5.37
CA ILE A 209 10.69 13.59 4.39
C ILE A 209 9.91 12.38 4.94
N SER A 210 10.12 12.00 6.20
CA SER A 210 9.37 10.93 6.86
C SER A 210 7.87 11.22 6.88
N GLY A 211 7.48 12.44 7.26
CA GLY A 211 6.09 12.87 7.23
C GLY A 211 5.45 12.80 5.83
N ILE A 212 6.17 13.23 4.78
CA ILE A 212 5.70 13.13 3.39
C ILE A 212 5.58 11.67 2.95
N SER A 213 6.53 10.82 3.34
CA SER A 213 6.49 9.38 3.04
C SER A 213 5.26 8.71 3.65
N ILE A 214 4.96 9.01 4.92
CA ILE A 214 3.75 8.50 5.60
C ILE A 214 2.49 9.02 4.91
N ALA A 215 2.47 10.29 4.51
CA ALA A 215 1.33 10.86 3.78
C ALA A 215 1.10 10.11 2.47
N LYS A 216 2.16 9.85 1.70
CA LYS A 216 2.08 9.11 0.43
C LYS A 216 1.59 7.68 0.63
N SER A 217 2.18 6.92 1.57
CA SER A 217 1.76 5.55 1.86
C SER A 217 0.31 5.44 2.33
N THR A 218 -0.28 6.56 2.73
CA THR A 218 -1.65 6.66 3.21
C THR A 218 -2.62 7.14 2.13
N ILE A 219 -2.17 8.03 1.24
CA ILE A 219 -2.96 8.52 0.10
C ILE A 219 -3.09 7.43 -0.96
N ASP A 220 -2.02 6.70 -1.25
CA ASP A 220 -2.02 5.69 -2.31
C ASP A 220 -3.17 4.66 -2.11
N PRO A 221 -3.37 4.04 -0.92
CA PRO A 221 -4.51 3.14 -0.69
C PRO A 221 -5.89 3.81 -0.78
N LEU A 222 -5.99 5.11 -0.48
CA LEU A 222 -7.24 5.86 -0.60
C LEU A 222 -7.63 6.11 -2.06
N LEU A 223 -6.65 6.30 -2.95
CA LEU A 223 -6.86 6.46 -4.39
C LEU A 223 -7.15 5.13 -5.09
N GLY A 224 -6.64 4.02 -4.55
CA GLY A 224 -6.71 2.69 -5.15
C GLY A 224 -5.36 2.31 -5.74
N ILE A 225 -4.61 1.49 -5.00
CA ILE A 225 -3.31 0.98 -5.44
C ILE A 225 -3.55 -0.15 -6.45
N LYS A 226 -2.72 -0.18 -7.49
CA LYS A 226 -2.66 -1.31 -8.42
C LYS A 226 -2.39 -2.62 -7.64
N PRO A 227 -3.25 -3.65 -7.77
CA PRO A 227 -3.02 -4.93 -7.13
C PRO A 227 -1.67 -5.55 -7.52
N ASP A 228 -1.13 -6.37 -6.62
CA ASP A 228 0.10 -7.11 -6.89
C ASP A 228 -0.10 -8.10 -8.07
N PRO A 229 0.73 -8.05 -9.12
CA PRO A 229 0.55 -8.88 -10.31
C PRO A 229 0.60 -10.39 -10.04
N GLU A 230 1.39 -10.83 -9.06
CA GLU A 230 1.46 -12.26 -8.70
C GLU A 230 0.14 -12.72 -8.07
N THR A 231 -0.42 -11.91 -7.17
CA THR A 231 -1.74 -12.15 -6.56
C THR A 231 -2.85 -12.21 -7.61
N ILE A 232 -2.83 -11.29 -8.59
CA ILE A 232 -3.82 -11.27 -9.67
C ILE A 232 -3.74 -12.53 -10.51
N LYS A 233 -2.52 -12.92 -10.91
CA LYS A 233 -2.33 -14.15 -11.67
C LYS A 233 -2.80 -15.39 -10.91
N GLU A 234 -2.56 -15.47 -9.60
CA GLU A 234 -3.05 -16.58 -8.79
C GLU A 234 -4.59 -16.64 -8.76
N ILE A 235 -5.26 -15.48 -8.73
CA ILE A 235 -6.72 -15.37 -8.81
C ILE A 235 -7.21 -15.81 -10.19
N GLU A 236 -6.59 -15.32 -11.27
CA GLU A 236 -6.92 -15.68 -12.64
C GLU A 236 -6.79 -17.20 -12.87
N ASP A 237 -5.65 -17.77 -12.50
CA ASP A 237 -5.39 -19.21 -12.62
C ASP A 237 -6.38 -20.03 -11.78
N TYR A 238 -6.80 -19.51 -10.61
CA TYR A 238 -7.79 -20.18 -9.76
C TYR A 238 -9.20 -20.15 -10.35
N LEU A 239 -9.65 -19.01 -10.88
CA LEU A 239 -10.95 -18.91 -11.55
C LEU A 239 -11.00 -19.79 -12.81
N MET A 240 -9.93 -19.77 -13.61
CA MET A 240 -9.80 -20.60 -14.82
C MET A 240 -9.66 -22.10 -14.52
N SER A 241 -9.49 -22.51 -13.26
CA SER A 241 -9.42 -23.93 -12.88
C SER A 241 -10.79 -24.62 -12.79
N TYR A 242 -11.88 -23.85 -12.84
CA TYR A 242 -13.25 -24.38 -12.81
C TYR A 242 -13.75 -24.63 -14.23
N ASP A 243 -14.26 -25.84 -14.49
CA ASP A 243 -14.71 -26.27 -15.82
C ASP A 243 -15.80 -25.37 -16.43
N CYS A 244 -16.61 -24.71 -15.59
CA CYS A 244 -17.67 -23.80 -16.05
C CYS A 244 -17.16 -22.42 -16.51
N VAL A 245 -15.91 -22.06 -16.18
CA VAL A 245 -15.29 -20.78 -16.54
C VAL A 245 -14.41 -20.99 -17.76
N MET A 246 -14.85 -20.51 -18.92
CA MET A 246 -14.12 -20.67 -20.19
C MET A 246 -13.12 -19.53 -20.45
N GLY A 247 -13.34 -18.40 -19.81
CA GLY A 247 -12.55 -17.19 -19.96
C GLY A 247 -12.91 -16.19 -18.87
N ILE A 248 -12.00 -15.26 -18.62
CA ILE A 248 -12.23 -14.16 -17.68
C ILE A 248 -11.75 -12.85 -18.30
N HIS A 249 -12.49 -11.78 -18.04
CA HIS A 249 -12.14 -10.42 -18.45
C HIS A 249 -12.70 -9.40 -17.45
N ASP A 250 -12.33 -8.13 -17.62
CA ASP A 250 -12.76 -7.00 -16.78
C ASP A 250 -12.61 -7.22 -15.27
N LEU A 251 -11.51 -7.87 -14.90
CA LEU A 251 -11.13 -8.04 -13.50
C LEU A 251 -10.89 -6.66 -12.87
N MET A 252 -11.62 -6.36 -11.81
CA MET A 252 -11.54 -5.12 -11.05
C MET A 252 -11.40 -5.45 -9.58
N MET A 253 -10.28 -5.05 -8.97
CA MET A 253 -10.02 -5.28 -7.56
C MET A 253 -9.97 -3.95 -6.80
N HIS A 254 -10.71 -3.89 -5.70
CA HIS A 254 -10.82 -2.70 -4.85
C HIS A 254 -10.53 -3.02 -3.39
N ASP A 255 -9.85 -2.10 -2.71
CA ASP A 255 -9.54 -2.20 -1.28
C ASP A 255 -10.27 -1.08 -0.50
N TYR A 256 -11.00 -1.47 0.55
CA TYR A 256 -11.72 -0.58 1.45
C TYR A 256 -11.12 -0.54 2.86
N GLY A 257 -9.81 -0.70 2.93
CA GLY A 257 -9.01 -0.85 4.14
C GLY A 257 -8.58 -2.29 4.38
N PRO A 258 -7.63 -2.50 5.31
CA PRO A 258 -7.06 -3.83 5.53
C PRO A 258 -8.12 -4.90 5.80
N GLY A 259 -7.96 -6.03 5.12
CA GLY A 259 -8.88 -7.18 5.20
C GLY A 259 -10.23 -6.99 4.50
N ARG A 260 -10.44 -5.91 3.73
CA ARG A 260 -11.69 -5.62 3.01
C ARG A 260 -11.41 -5.44 1.53
N ARG A 261 -11.14 -6.55 0.87
CA ARG A 261 -10.86 -6.61 -0.57
C ARG A 261 -12.09 -7.10 -1.31
N TYR A 262 -12.40 -6.42 -2.40
CA TYR A 262 -13.52 -6.71 -3.28
C TYR A 262 -12.96 -7.01 -4.66
N LEU A 263 -13.55 -7.98 -5.34
CA LEU A 263 -13.21 -8.36 -6.69
C LEU A 263 -14.49 -8.42 -7.50
N THR A 264 -14.54 -7.70 -8.61
CA THR A 264 -15.54 -7.90 -9.65
C THR A 264 -14.82 -8.49 -10.85
N VAL A 265 -15.40 -9.50 -11.48
CA VAL A 265 -14.83 -10.14 -12.68
C VAL A 265 -15.94 -10.62 -13.57
N HIS A 266 -15.73 -10.58 -14.88
CA HIS A 266 -16.61 -11.23 -15.83
C HIS A 266 -16.07 -12.62 -16.14
N CYS A 267 -16.90 -13.64 -16.00
CA CYS A 267 -16.57 -15.01 -16.35
C CYS A 267 -17.42 -15.43 -17.56
N GLU A 268 -16.74 -15.87 -18.62
CA GLU A 268 -17.39 -16.43 -19.79
C GLU A 268 -17.90 -17.84 -19.47
N VAL A 269 -19.22 -18.05 -19.65
CA VAL A 269 -19.92 -19.30 -19.32
C VAL A 269 -20.73 -19.80 -20.53
N ASP A 270 -21.01 -21.09 -20.59
CA ASP A 270 -21.69 -21.68 -21.76
C ASP A 270 -23.18 -21.35 -21.74
N ALA A 271 -23.64 -20.61 -22.77
CA ALA A 271 -25.02 -20.19 -22.92
C ALA A 271 -26.02 -21.35 -23.12
N SER A 272 -25.53 -22.55 -23.45
CA SER A 272 -26.36 -23.76 -23.64
C SER A 272 -26.72 -24.47 -22.33
N ILE A 273 -25.99 -24.16 -21.24
CA ILE A 273 -26.23 -24.74 -19.92
C ILE A 273 -27.39 -24.02 -19.24
N ASP A 274 -28.16 -24.75 -18.42
CA ASP A 274 -29.22 -24.17 -17.62
C ASP A 274 -28.68 -23.07 -16.68
N MET A 275 -29.31 -21.89 -16.73
CA MET A 275 -28.87 -20.70 -16.01
C MET A 275 -28.79 -20.91 -14.50
N MET A 276 -29.72 -21.68 -13.91
CA MET A 276 -29.71 -21.94 -12.46
C MET A 276 -28.55 -22.84 -12.06
N THR A 277 -28.19 -23.79 -12.93
CA THR A 277 -27.04 -24.68 -12.72
C THR A 277 -25.74 -23.89 -12.79
N THR A 278 -25.55 -23.06 -13.82
CA THR A 278 -24.36 -22.19 -13.93
C THR A 278 -24.27 -21.22 -12.77
N HIS A 279 -25.39 -20.61 -12.35
CA HIS A 279 -25.42 -19.71 -11.20
C HIS A 279 -24.99 -20.41 -9.90
N ASP A 280 -25.40 -21.66 -9.66
CA ASP A 280 -25.01 -22.41 -8.46
C ASP A 280 -23.49 -22.68 -8.43
N GLU A 281 -22.89 -23.01 -9.57
CA GLU A 281 -21.44 -23.18 -9.70
C GLU A 281 -20.70 -21.86 -9.44
N ILE A 282 -21.17 -20.74 -10.01
CA ILE A 282 -20.60 -19.42 -9.77
C ILE A 282 -20.71 -19.02 -8.28
N ASP A 283 -21.85 -19.23 -7.63
CA ASP A 283 -22.03 -19.01 -6.18
C ASP A 283 -21.01 -19.82 -5.35
N ASN A 284 -20.71 -21.05 -5.76
CA ASN A 284 -19.73 -21.89 -5.10
C ASN A 284 -18.30 -21.35 -5.30
N ILE A 285 -17.98 -20.85 -6.49
CA ILE A 285 -16.70 -20.19 -6.78
C ILE A 285 -16.53 -18.94 -5.93
N GLU A 286 -17.56 -18.08 -5.83
CA GLU A 286 -17.52 -16.87 -5.00
C GLU A 286 -17.25 -17.19 -3.51
N ARG A 287 -17.87 -18.24 -2.97
CA ARG A 287 -17.60 -18.71 -1.61
C ARG A 287 -16.17 -19.23 -1.46
N ALA A 288 -15.70 -20.02 -2.42
CA ALA A 288 -14.34 -20.54 -2.42
C ALA A 288 -13.28 -19.42 -2.51
N MET A 289 -13.57 -18.33 -3.23
CA MET A 289 -12.75 -17.12 -3.27
C MET A 289 -12.67 -16.44 -1.90
N MET A 290 -13.80 -16.34 -1.19
CA MET A 290 -13.82 -15.78 0.17
C MET A 290 -13.03 -16.65 1.17
N GLU A 291 -13.12 -17.97 1.07
CA GLU A 291 -12.41 -18.91 1.95
C GLU A 291 -10.89 -18.91 1.70
N LYS A 292 -10.48 -18.97 0.42
CA LYS A 292 -9.06 -19.09 0.05
C LYS A 292 -8.32 -17.75 0.11
N PHE A 293 -8.92 -16.70 -0.45
CA PHE A 293 -8.24 -15.41 -0.62
C PHE A 293 -8.73 -14.32 0.33
N HIS A 294 -9.83 -14.54 1.07
CA HIS A 294 -10.48 -13.50 1.86
C HIS A 294 -10.84 -12.26 1.03
N ILE A 295 -11.38 -12.50 -0.16
CA ILE A 295 -11.82 -11.49 -1.10
C ILE A 295 -13.31 -11.71 -1.35
N LEU A 296 -14.11 -10.67 -1.10
CA LEU A 296 -15.52 -10.69 -1.47
C LEU A 296 -15.61 -10.55 -2.99
N THR A 297 -15.99 -11.62 -3.68
CA THR A 297 -16.00 -11.66 -5.13
C THR A 297 -17.43 -11.56 -5.65
N THR A 298 -17.61 -10.80 -6.73
CA THR A 298 -18.85 -10.72 -7.50
C THR A 298 -18.53 -11.08 -8.94
N ILE A 299 -19.09 -12.18 -9.41
CA ILE A 299 -18.86 -12.68 -10.76
C ILE A 299 -20.04 -12.30 -11.63
N HIS A 300 -19.78 -11.52 -12.67
CA HIS A 300 -20.73 -11.35 -13.76
C HIS A 300 -20.62 -12.56 -14.70
N MET A 301 -21.72 -13.29 -14.87
CA MET A 301 -21.78 -14.36 -15.86
C MET A 301 -21.99 -13.76 -17.24
N ASP A 302 -21.02 -13.94 -18.12
CA ASP A 302 -21.11 -13.54 -19.53
C ASP A 302 -21.36 -14.79 -20.42
N PRO A 303 -22.60 -15.00 -20.88
CA PRO A 303 -22.94 -16.21 -21.63
C PRO A 303 -22.40 -16.14 -23.06
N ILE A 304 -21.57 -17.12 -23.43
CA ILE A 304 -21.08 -17.28 -24.80
C ILE A 304 -21.74 -18.47 -25.50
N ASP A 305 -22.15 -18.26 -26.76
CA ASP A 305 -22.66 -19.34 -27.62
C ASP A 305 -21.49 -20.03 -28.31
N ILE A 306 -21.06 -21.15 -27.75
CA ILE A 306 -19.98 -21.98 -28.30
C ILE A 306 -20.34 -22.65 -29.62
N HIS A 307 -21.62 -22.66 -30.01
CA HIS A 307 -22.10 -23.30 -31.23
C HIS A 307 -22.25 -22.33 -32.41
N ASP A 308 -22.16 -21.01 -32.20
CA ASP A 308 -22.12 -20.03 -33.29
C ASP A 308 -20.75 -19.99 -33.96
N THR A 309 -20.56 -20.90 -34.93
CA THR A 309 -19.32 -21.01 -35.71
C THR A 309 -18.89 -19.70 -36.38
N LEU A 310 -19.84 -18.88 -36.87
CA LEU A 310 -19.50 -17.64 -37.56
C LEU A 310 -19.02 -16.57 -36.58
N THR A 311 -19.71 -16.42 -35.46
CA THR A 311 -19.32 -15.48 -34.41
C THR A 311 -17.95 -15.84 -33.84
N ASN A 312 -17.72 -17.12 -33.53
CA ASN A 312 -16.45 -17.59 -33.00
C ASN A 312 -15.29 -17.40 -34.01
N GLU A 313 -15.48 -17.75 -35.29
CA GLU A 313 -14.46 -17.53 -36.32
C GLU A 313 -14.11 -16.04 -36.50
N LEU A 314 -15.11 -15.15 -36.43
CA LEU A 314 -14.88 -13.72 -36.59
C LEU A 314 -14.25 -13.10 -35.34
N ARG A 315 -14.64 -13.56 -34.14
CA ARG A 315 -13.97 -13.18 -32.89
C ARG A 315 -12.48 -13.47 -32.98
N ASP A 316 -12.10 -14.70 -33.30
CA ASP A 316 -10.68 -15.11 -33.34
C ASP A 316 -9.86 -14.30 -34.37
N LYS A 317 -10.48 -13.98 -35.53
CA LYS A 317 -9.85 -13.11 -36.55
C LYS A 317 -9.68 -11.68 -36.06
N VAL A 318 -10.68 -11.12 -35.38
CA VAL A 318 -10.60 -9.77 -34.83
C VAL A 318 -9.59 -9.71 -33.67
N THR A 319 -9.57 -10.70 -32.78
CA THR A 319 -8.54 -10.83 -31.73
C THR A 319 -7.15 -10.81 -32.34
N SER A 320 -6.91 -11.64 -33.36
CA SER A 320 -5.62 -11.68 -34.06
C SER A 320 -5.23 -10.33 -34.69
N ILE A 321 -6.20 -9.59 -35.25
CA ILE A 321 -5.98 -8.24 -35.79
C ILE A 321 -5.54 -7.28 -34.69
N VAL A 322 -6.24 -7.28 -33.55
CA VAL A 322 -5.95 -6.39 -32.42
C VAL A 322 -4.57 -6.70 -31.83
N GLU A 323 -4.25 -7.96 -31.59
CA GLU A 323 -2.94 -8.41 -31.08
C GLU A 323 -1.79 -8.08 -32.05
N THR A 324 -2.05 -8.11 -33.36
CA THR A 324 -1.05 -7.72 -34.38
C THR A 324 -0.76 -6.22 -34.35
N ILE A 325 -1.75 -5.40 -34.00
CA ILE A 325 -1.55 -3.94 -33.84
C ILE A 325 -0.69 -3.69 -32.61
N ASP A 326 -1.04 -4.32 -31.49
CA ASP A 326 -0.24 -4.29 -30.26
C ASP A 326 -0.60 -5.50 -29.37
N SER A 327 0.42 -6.28 -28.98
CA SER A 327 0.26 -7.48 -28.15
C SER A 327 -0.24 -7.21 -26.72
N SER A 328 -0.29 -5.94 -26.31
CA SER A 328 -0.83 -5.53 -25.01
C SER A 328 -2.34 -5.28 -25.02
N LEU A 329 -2.98 -5.25 -26.19
CA LEU A 329 -4.42 -5.07 -26.36
C LEU A 329 -5.14 -6.42 -26.39
N SER A 330 -6.36 -6.45 -25.88
CA SER A 330 -7.27 -7.58 -25.97
C SER A 330 -8.67 -7.12 -26.36
N ILE A 331 -9.53 -8.06 -26.77
CA ILE A 331 -10.95 -7.80 -27.02
C ILE A 331 -11.83 -8.68 -26.13
N HIS A 332 -13.03 -8.18 -25.82
CA HIS A 332 -14.07 -8.88 -25.05
C HIS A 332 -15.46 -8.45 -25.57
N ASP A 333 -16.53 -9.09 -25.07
CA ASP A 333 -17.93 -8.84 -25.44
C ASP A 333 -18.23 -8.91 -26.96
N PHE A 334 -17.50 -9.77 -27.68
CA PHE A 334 -17.62 -9.86 -29.14
C PHE A 334 -18.96 -10.44 -29.56
N ARG A 335 -19.72 -9.70 -30.36
CA ARG A 335 -20.97 -10.14 -30.96
C ARG A 335 -21.19 -9.60 -32.36
N ILE A 336 -22.04 -10.30 -33.10
CA ILE A 336 -22.39 -9.96 -34.48
C ILE A 336 -23.84 -9.47 -34.57
N VAL A 337 -24.05 -8.33 -35.22
CA VAL A 337 -25.37 -7.83 -35.58
C VAL A 337 -25.48 -7.72 -37.09
N THR A 338 -26.16 -8.67 -37.71
CA THR A 338 -26.32 -8.72 -39.17
C THR A 338 -27.48 -7.84 -39.64
N GLY A 339 -27.21 -6.92 -40.58
CA GLY A 339 -28.20 -6.07 -41.23
C GLY A 339 -28.31 -6.36 -42.74
N PRO A 340 -29.29 -5.74 -43.43
CA PRO A 340 -29.53 -5.98 -44.86
C PRO A 340 -28.43 -5.45 -45.80
N THR A 341 -27.57 -4.54 -45.34
CA THR A 341 -26.50 -3.94 -46.15
C THR A 341 -25.09 -4.22 -45.64
N HIS A 342 -24.95 -4.55 -44.36
CA HIS A 342 -23.67 -4.75 -43.68
C HIS A 342 -23.87 -5.56 -42.40
N THR A 343 -22.77 -6.09 -41.89
CA THR A 343 -22.71 -6.77 -40.60
C THR A 343 -21.87 -5.95 -39.63
N ASN A 344 -22.44 -5.63 -38.47
CA ASN A 344 -21.72 -4.96 -37.40
C ASN A 344 -21.02 -5.99 -36.51
N LEU A 345 -19.71 -5.82 -36.34
CA LEU A 345 -18.90 -6.51 -35.35
C LEU A 345 -18.80 -5.58 -34.15
N VAL A 346 -19.44 -5.95 -33.06
CA VAL A 346 -19.50 -5.16 -31.82
C VAL A 346 -18.61 -5.82 -30.79
N PHE A 347 -17.68 -5.08 -30.21
CA PHE A 347 -16.73 -5.60 -29.23
C PHE A 347 -16.05 -4.45 -28.49
N ASP A 348 -15.49 -4.81 -27.35
CA ASP A 348 -14.79 -3.89 -26.48
C ASP A 348 -13.29 -4.16 -26.62
N VAL A 349 -12.48 -3.09 -26.63
CA VAL A 349 -11.02 -3.16 -26.72
C VAL A 349 -10.44 -2.66 -25.42
N LEU A 350 -9.69 -3.55 -24.75
CA LEU A 350 -9.02 -3.23 -23.50
C LEU A 350 -7.64 -2.61 -23.77
N MET A 351 -7.44 -1.41 -23.25
CA MET A 351 -6.19 -0.64 -23.36
C MET A 351 -5.42 -0.67 -22.04
N LYS A 352 -4.10 -0.89 -22.08
CA LYS A 352 -3.26 -0.85 -20.86
C LYS A 352 -2.70 0.54 -20.55
N ASP A 353 -2.58 1.39 -21.57
CA ASP A 353 -2.01 2.73 -21.45
C ASP A 353 -2.55 3.68 -22.53
N ASP A 354 -2.08 4.93 -22.51
CA ASP A 354 -2.44 5.97 -23.46
C ASP A 354 -1.52 6.01 -24.69
N LYS A 355 -0.84 4.89 -25.04
CA LYS A 355 0.07 4.84 -26.19
C LYS A 355 -0.62 5.19 -27.51
N TYR A 356 -1.89 4.83 -27.65
CA TYR A 356 -2.72 5.17 -28.80
C TYR A 356 -3.95 5.96 -28.37
N SER A 357 -4.35 6.93 -29.20
CA SER A 357 -5.66 7.56 -28.99
C SER A 357 -6.79 6.61 -29.41
N LYS A 358 -7.93 6.63 -28.70
CA LYS A 358 -9.12 5.84 -29.07
C LYS A 358 -9.52 6.00 -30.54
N LYS A 359 -9.38 7.22 -31.08
CA LYS A 359 -9.67 7.54 -32.49
C LYS A 359 -8.69 6.88 -33.46
N GLU A 360 -7.42 6.81 -33.09
CA GLU A 360 -6.38 6.17 -33.89
C GLU A 360 -6.55 4.65 -33.92
N LEU A 361 -6.74 4.02 -32.75
CA LEU A 361 -7.01 2.58 -32.65
C LEU A 361 -8.28 2.20 -33.43
N ASN A 362 -9.36 2.96 -33.27
CA ASN A 362 -10.59 2.71 -34.02
C ASN A 362 -10.34 2.70 -35.53
N LYS A 363 -9.55 3.65 -36.03
CA LYS A 363 -9.21 3.73 -37.45
C LYS A 363 -8.34 2.55 -37.90
N LEU A 364 -7.33 2.15 -37.12
CA LEU A 364 -6.46 1.02 -37.43
C LEU A 364 -7.23 -0.30 -37.49
N ILE A 365 -8.00 -0.60 -36.44
CA ILE A 365 -8.81 -1.82 -36.33
C ILE A 365 -9.85 -1.85 -37.45
N THR A 366 -10.61 -0.77 -37.65
CA THR A 366 -11.63 -0.70 -38.70
C THR A 366 -11.05 -0.87 -40.09
N SER A 367 -9.85 -0.31 -40.36
CA SER A 367 -9.17 -0.50 -41.64
C SER A 367 -8.82 -1.96 -41.87
N LYS A 368 -8.27 -2.65 -40.86
CA LYS A 368 -7.88 -4.05 -40.94
C LYS A 368 -9.08 -4.99 -41.08
N VAL A 369 -10.17 -4.73 -40.36
CA VAL A 369 -11.42 -5.50 -40.51
C VAL A 369 -12.03 -5.32 -41.90
N LYS A 370 -11.93 -4.12 -42.50
CA LYS A 370 -12.39 -3.90 -43.88
C LYS A 370 -11.54 -4.60 -44.94
N GLU A 371 -10.26 -4.86 -44.67
CA GLU A 371 -9.42 -5.69 -45.54
C GLU A 371 -9.92 -7.15 -45.57
N MET A 372 -10.51 -7.65 -44.48
CA MET A 372 -11.12 -8.98 -44.41
C MET A 372 -12.44 -9.05 -45.18
N ASN A 373 -13.33 -8.08 -44.99
CA ASN A 373 -14.57 -7.97 -45.75
C ASN A 373 -15.09 -6.53 -45.75
N THR A 374 -15.40 -6.00 -46.93
CA THR A 374 -15.89 -4.63 -47.09
C THR A 374 -17.29 -4.39 -46.51
N THR A 375 -18.06 -5.45 -46.24
CA THR A 375 -19.38 -5.38 -45.60
C THR A 375 -19.34 -5.46 -44.08
N TYR A 376 -18.16 -5.61 -43.46
CA TYR A 376 -18.00 -5.60 -42.00
C TYR A 376 -17.70 -4.20 -41.47
N TYR A 377 -18.44 -3.82 -40.44
CA TYR A 377 -18.33 -2.52 -39.78
C TYR A 377 -18.07 -2.75 -38.29
N CYS A 378 -17.06 -2.07 -37.75
CA CYS A 378 -16.72 -2.19 -36.33
C CYS A 378 -17.53 -1.18 -35.51
N VAL A 379 -18.13 -1.65 -34.43
CA VAL A 379 -18.68 -0.81 -33.36
C VAL A 379 -17.85 -1.10 -32.12
N ILE A 380 -16.88 -0.23 -31.84
CA ILE A 380 -15.84 -0.48 -30.83
C ILE A 380 -16.07 0.42 -29.62
N ASN A 381 -16.19 -0.17 -28.44
CA ASN A 381 -16.02 0.53 -27.17
C ASN A 381 -14.57 0.38 -26.69
N PHE A 382 -14.03 1.40 -26.03
CA PHE A 382 -12.63 1.40 -25.57
C PHE A 382 -12.57 1.61 -24.08
N GLU A 383 -11.99 0.63 -23.40
CA GLU A 383 -11.91 0.54 -21.95
C GLU A 383 -10.45 0.45 -21.51
N TYR A 384 -10.18 0.76 -20.24
CA TYR A 384 -8.84 0.63 -19.68
C TYR A 384 -8.79 -0.58 -18.77
N SER A 385 -7.74 -1.38 -18.91
CA SER A 385 -7.46 -2.46 -17.96
C SER A 385 -7.13 -1.86 -16.60
N PHE A 386 -7.77 -2.39 -15.56
CA PHE A 386 -7.56 -1.94 -14.17
C PHE A 386 -6.40 -2.65 -13.47
N VAL A 387 -5.75 -3.63 -14.14
CA VAL A 387 -4.90 -4.64 -13.51
C VAL A 387 -3.63 -4.94 -14.28
#